data_AF-A0AAU5QGG3-F1
#
_entry.id   AF-A0AAU5QGG3-F1
#
_cell.length_a   1.000
_cell.length_b   1.000
_cell.length_c   1.000
_cell.angle_alpha   90.00
_cell.angle_beta   90.00
_cell.angle_gamma   90.00
#
_symmetry.space_group_name_H-M   'P 1'
#
loop_
_entity.id
_entity.type
_entity.pdbx_description
1 polymer ?
#
loop_
_entity_poly.entity_id
_entity_poly.type
_entity_poly.pdbx_seq_one_letter_code
_entity_poly.pdbx_strand_id
1 'polypeptide(L)'
;MGARRGFGGRLMLVGMASAVALTLTGCGGDSKDGKDEVASVKEKSDAKKDKAATGELATYIEAKRKWVQCLRDKGLDAPDPDAKGEVNLGDAGKMKQDPKASKAVEGCSDLNPVIPTSVERVQQGKLSKKEIETKKKYAKCMQEKGAPDFPDPDSDGFWQEVTWDSASAGAKRAARACGSIIGVPPEGTVTPQG
;
A
#
# COMPACT_ATOMS: atom_id res chain seq x y z
N MET A 1 59.64 22.69 -26.06
CA MET A 1 60.35 22.80 -27.35
C MET A 1 59.47 22.19 -28.44
N GLY A 2 59.31 22.86 -29.59
CA GLY A 2 58.53 22.40 -30.76
C GLY A 2 57.17 23.10 -30.91
N ALA A 3 57.08 24.30 -31.51
CA ALA A 3 57.01 24.60 -32.96
C ALA A 3 55.65 24.20 -33.58
N ARG A 4 54.65 25.09 -33.66
CA ARG A 4 54.40 26.13 -34.68
C ARG A 4 54.23 25.60 -36.11
N ARG A 5 53.03 25.78 -36.68
CA ARG A 5 52.71 26.06 -38.11
C ARG A 5 51.16 26.10 -38.23
N GLY A 6 50.48 27.17 -38.62
CA GLY A 6 50.87 28.37 -39.35
C GLY A 6 50.32 28.33 -40.78
N PHE A 7 49.03 28.66 -40.93
CA PHE A 7 48.39 29.22 -42.14
C PHE A 7 47.43 30.28 -41.57
N GLY A 8 47.65 31.59 -41.68
CA GLY A 8 47.81 32.34 -42.94
C GLY A 8 46.45 32.30 -43.64
N GLY A 9 45.53 33.25 -43.52
CA GLY A 9 45.62 34.67 -43.22
C GLY A 9 44.85 35.38 -44.34
N ARG A 10 43.65 35.90 -44.06
CA ARG A 10 43.08 37.05 -44.76
C ARG A 10 41.84 37.61 -44.04
N LEU A 11 42.05 38.83 -43.60
CA LEU A 11 41.11 39.85 -43.14
C LEU A 11 39.95 40.04 -44.13
N MET A 12 38.72 40.17 -43.62
CA MET A 12 37.80 41.27 -43.96
C MET A 12 36.74 41.41 -42.86
N LEU A 13 36.78 42.55 -42.18
CA LEU A 13 35.72 43.10 -41.32
C LEU A 13 34.69 43.78 -42.21
N VAL A 14 33.43 43.32 -42.22
CA VAL A 14 32.26 44.13 -42.61
C VAL A 14 31.03 43.65 -41.85
N GLY A 15 30.35 44.57 -41.17
CA GLY A 15 28.89 44.61 -41.13
C GLY A 15 28.18 43.99 -39.94
N MET A 16 27.98 44.80 -38.89
CA MET A 16 26.91 44.63 -37.91
C MET A 16 25.56 44.87 -38.60
N ALA A 17 24.72 43.84 -38.69
CA ALA A 17 23.29 43.96 -38.95
C ALA A 17 22.56 42.76 -38.36
N SER A 18 21.84 42.99 -37.28
CA SER A 18 20.80 42.10 -36.76
C SER A 18 19.76 41.84 -37.84
N ALA A 19 19.67 40.61 -38.33
CA ALA A 19 18.42 40.05 -38.85
C ALA A 19 18.56 38.53 -39.00
N VAL A 20 17.57 37.86 -38.44
CA VAL A 20 17.32 36.42 -38.42
C VAL A 20 17.37 35.81 -39.82
N ALA A 21 18.15 34.73 -39.99
CA ALA A 21 17.91 33.72 -41.02
C ALA A 21 18.41 32.35 -40.51
N LEU A 22 17.48 31.58 -39.95
CA LEU A 22 17.63 30.15 -39.66
C LEU A 22 17.57 29.37 -40.97
N THR A 23 18.55 28.51 -41.22
CA THR A 23 18.40 27.44 -42.23
C THR A 23 18.72 26.06 -41.65
N LEU A 24 17.73 25.20 -41.85
CA LEU A 24 17.77 23.75 -42.06
C LEU A 24 17.87 22.82 -40.85
N THR A 25 16.69 22.26 -40.58
CA THR A 25 16.43 20.81 -40.54
C THR A 25 16.80 20.07 -39.26
N GLY A 26 15.77 19.78 -38.46
CA GLY A 26 15.84 18.76 -37.41
C GLY A 26 14.65 18.79 -36.46
N CYS A 27 13.52 18.25 -36.92
CA CYS A 27 12.34 17.80 -36.15
C CYS A 27 11.69 18.81 -35.16
N GLY A 28 10.61 19.45 -35.61
CA GLY A 28 9.58 19.99 -34.70
C GLY A 28 8.81 18.85 -33.99
N GLY A 29 8.24 19.05 -32.81
CA GLY A 29 7.72 20.31 -32.29
C GLY A 29 7.92 20.57 -30.78
N ASP A 30 7.84 21.86 -30.51
CA ASP A 30 7.87 22.58 -29.24
C ASP A 30 6.48 22.57 -28.58
N SER A 31 6.42 22.46 -27.25
CA SER A 31 5.42 23.13 -26.40
C SER A 31 5.92 23.12 -24.95
N LYS A 32 6.41 24.28 -24.52
CA LYS A 32 6.38 24.70 -23.12
C LYS A 32 4.95 24.61 -22.60
N ASP A 33 4.76 23.92 -21.48
CA ASP A 33 3.97 24.43 -20.35
C ASP A 33 4.05 23.42 -19.20
N GLY A 34 4.22 23.92 -17.99
CA GLY A 34 4.35 23.10 -16.79
C GLY A 34 3.12 22.21 -16.59
N LYS A 35 3.38 20.92 -16.45
CA LYS A 35 2.64 20.03 -15.58
C LYS A 35 3.45 18.75 -15.43
N ASP A 36 3.73 18.48 -14.16
CA ASP A 36 4.30 17.27 -13.58
C ASP A 36 4.06 16.01 -14.43
N GLU A 37 5.09 15.59 -15.18
CA GLU A 37 5.18 14.21 -15.64
C GLU A 37 5.72 13.39 -14.47
N VAL A 38 4.85 13.16 -13.47
CA VAL A 38 5.06 12.12 -12.47
C VAL A 38 4.87 10.78 -13.15
N ALA A 39 6.02 10.17 -13.43
CA ALA A 39 6.18 8.93 -14.14
C ALA A 39 5.20 7.83 -13.72
N SER A 40 4.70 7.10 -14.72
CA SER A 40 4.03 5.80 -14.61
C SER A 40 5.00 4.74 -14.05
N VAL A 41 5.37 4.85 -12.78
CA VAL A 41 6.12 3.83 -12.02
C VAL A 41 5.18 2.99 -11.14
N LYS A 42 3.92 3.45 -10.97
CA LYS A 42 2.93 2.85 -10.08
C LYS A 42 2.23 1.63 -10.70
N GLU A 43 1.69 1.78 -11.91
CA GLU A 43 0.96 0.73 -12.66
C GLU A 43 1.73 -0.60 -12.82
N LYS A 44 3.04 -0.55 -13.12
CA LYS A 44 3.86 -1.76 -13.26
C LYS A 44 4.22 -2.40 -11.91
N SER A 45 4.28 -1.60 -10.85
CA SER A 45 4.59 -2.05 -9.50
C SER A 45 3.35 -2.67 -8.84
N ASP A 46 2.18 -2.08 -9.06
CA ASP A 46 0.90 -2.58 -8.54
C ASP A 46 0.49 -3.87 -9.26
N ALA A 47 0.59 -3.94 -10.59
CA ALA A 47 0.31 -5.16 -11.35
C ALA A 47 1.22 -6.35 -10.96
N LYS A 48 2.48 -6.08 -10.60
CA LYS A 48 3.41 -7.10 -10.10
C LYS A 48 3.07 -7.54 -8.67
N LYS A 49 2.62 -6.61 -7.82
CA LYS A 49 2.20 -6.86 -6.44
C LYS A 49 0.90 -7.68 -6.38
N ASP A 50 -0.05 -7.41 -7.27
CA ASP A 50 -1.30 -8.17 -7.38
C ASP A 50 -1.08 -9.62 -7.82
N LYS A 51 -0.16 -9.83 -8.78
CA LYS A 51 0.20 -11.18 -9.25
C LYS A 51 0.92 -11.98 -8.18
N ALA A 52 1.83 -11.34 -7.43
CA ALA A 52 2.50 -11.96 -6.29
C ALA A 52 1.50 -12.32 -5.16
N ALA A 53 0.59 -11.39 -4.81
CA ALA A 53 -0.45 -11.63 -3.81
C ALA A 53 -1.40 -12.77 -4.21
N THR A 54 -1.72 -12.90 -5.50
CA THR A 54 -2.54 -14.01 -6.01
C THR A 54 -1.81 -15.36 -5.88
N GLY A 55 -0.51 -15.42 -6.18
CA GLY A 55 0.28 -16.65 -6.04
C GLY A 55 0.47 -17.07 -4.58
N GLU A 56 0.66 -16.09 -3.68
CA GLU A 56 0.78 -16.33 -2.24
C GLU A 56 -0.56 -16.78 -1.63
N LEU A 57 -1.68 -16.17 -2.06
CA LEU A 57 -3.02 -16.61 -1.69
C LEU A 57 -3.28 -18.05 -2.11
N ALA A 58 -2.93 -18.44 -3.35
CA ALA A 58 -3.09 -19.82 -3.80
C ALA A 58 -2.29 -20.80 -2.92
N THR A 59 -1.04 -20.46 -2.60
CA THR A 59 -0.17 -21.26 -1.73
C THR A 59 -0.76 -21.39 -0.32
N TYR A 60 -1.29 -20.29 0.23
CA TYR A 60 -1.95 -20.27 1.52
C TYR A 60 -3.22 -21.13 1.55
N ILE A 61 -4.05 -21.07 0.49
CA ILE A 61 -5.24 -21.90 0.35
C ILE A 61 -4.88 -23.39 0.36
N GLU A 62 -3.83 -23.81 -0.37
CA GLU A 62 -3.38 -25.20 -0.36
C GLU A 62 -2.87 -25.64 1.02
N ALA A 63 -2.15 -24.77 1.74
CA ALA A 63 -1.74 -25.05 3.12
C ALA A 63 -2.94 -25.20 4.06
N LYS A 64 -3.94 -24.32 3.94
CA LYS A 64 -5.19 -24.40 4.70
C LYS A 64 -5.97 -25.68 4.40
N ARG A 65 -5.99 -26.16 3.15
CA ARG A 65 -6.61 -27.46 2.81
C ARG A 65 -5.95 -28.63 3.54
N LYS A 66 -4.61 -28.64 3.67
CA LYS A 66 -3.90 -29.67 4.44
C LYS A 66 -4.26 -29.62 5.93
N TRP A 67 -4.35 -28.43 6.50
CA TRP A 67 -4.79 -28.24 7.88
C TRP A 67 -6.21 -28.74 8.10
N VAL A 68 -7.15 -28.34 7.24
CA VAL A 68 -8.55 -28.80 7.27
C VAL A 68 -8.65 -30.31 7.11
N GLN A 69 -7.85 -30.92 6.23
CA GLN A 69 -7.82 -32.37 6.08
C GLN A 69 -7.39 -33.06 7.38
N CYS A 70 -6.35 -32.55 8.05
CA CYS A 70 -5.94 -33.06 9.36
C CYS A 70 -7.06 -32.95 10.40
N LEU A 71 -7.80 -31.82 10.42
CA LEU A 71 -8.93 -31.65 11.33
C LEU A 71 -10.04 -32.70 11.06
N ARG A 72 -10.34 -32.99 9.79
CA ARG A 72 -11.29 -34.05 9.40
C ARG A 72 -10.82 -35.43 9.84
N ASP A 73 -9.53 -35.73 9.67
CA ASP A 73 -8.93 -36.99 10.10
C ASP A 73 -8.99 -37.16 11.63
N LYS A 74 -8.96 -36.05 12.39
CA LYS A 74 -9.18 -36.01 13.85
C LYS A 74 -10.66 -36.00 14.23
N GLY A 75 -11.57 -36.11 13.25
CA GLY A 75 -13.01 -36.23 13.45
C GLY A 75 -13.74 -34.90 13.68
N LEU A 76 -13.12 -33.78 13.31
CA LEU A 76 -13.78 -32.47 13.30
C LEU A 76 -14.39 -32.20 11.93
N ASP A 77 -15.65 -31.75 11.90
CA ASP A 77 -16.26 -31.29 10.65
C ASP A 77 -15.72 -29.89 10.30
N ALA A 78 -14.77 -29.85 9.37
CA ALA A 78 -14.16 -28.63 8.88
C ALA A 78 -14.47 -28.47 7.38
N PRO A 79 -15.11 -27.38 6.94
CA PRO A 79 -15.28 -27.10 5.51
C PRO A 79 -13.95 -26.71 4.87
N ASP A 80 -13.89 -26.80 3.53
CA ASP A 80 -12.73 -26.33 2.78
C ASP A 80 -12.59 -24.80 2.87
N PRO A 81 -11.35 -24.27 2.77
CA PRO A 81 -11.15 -22.84 2.67
C PRO A 81 -11.82 -22.26 1.44
N ASP A 82 -12.39 -21.06 1.58
CA ASP A 82 -13.00 -20.32 0.47
C ASP A 82 -11.95 -19.68 -0.47
N ALA A 83 -12.41 -18.86 -1.41
CA ALA A 83 -11.53 -18.16 -2.37
C ALA A 83 -10.56 -17.16 -1.70
N LYS A 84 -10.79 -16.79 -0.44
CA LYS A 84 -9.93 -15.93 0.38
C LYS A 84 -9.07 -16.73 1.37
N GLY A 85 -9.17 -18.07 1.35
CA GLY A 85 -8.47 -18.94 2.28
C GLY A 85 -9.08 -18.97 3.68
N GLU A 86 -10.31 -18.49 3.85
CA GLU A 86 -11.02 -18.50 5.13
C GLU A 86 -11.71 -19.84 5.35
N VAL A 87 -11.58 -20.40 6.56
CA VAL A 87 -12.21 -21.66 6.97
C VAL A 87 -13.22 -21.36 8.06
N ASN A 88 -14.50 -21.62 7.80
CA ASN A 88 -15.55 -21.44 8.78
C ASN A 88 -15.74 -22.70 9.65
N LEU A 89 -15.10 -22.74 10.81
CA LEU A 89 -15.25 -23.85 11.78
C LEU A 89 -16.50 -23.71 12.68
N GLY A 90 -17.45 -22.85 12.32
CA GLY A 90 -18.63 -22.55 13.13
C GLY A 90 -18.33 -21.64 14.33
N ASP A 91 -19.09 -21.82 15.41
CA ASP A 91 -19.01 -20.98 16.61
C ASP A 91 -17.71 -21.25 17.39
N ALA A 92 -16.85 -20.25 17.48
CA ALA A 92 -15.56 -20.35 18.17
C ALA A 92 -15.69 -20.60 19.68
N GLY A 93 -16.79 -20.15 20.31
CA GLY A 93 -17.05 -20.40 21.73
C GLY A 93 -17.36 -21.87 22.00
N LYS A 94 -18.25 -22.47 21.19
CA LYS A 94 -18.58 -23.90 21.25
C LYS A 94 -17.38 -24.77 20.92
N MET A 95 -16.59 -24.40 19.91
CA MET A 95 -15.37 -25.12 19.55
C MET A 95 -14.34 -25.17 20.68
N LYS A 96 -14.19 -24.08 21.44
CA LYS A 96 -13.30 -24.05 22.61
C LYS A 96 -13.80 -24.89 23.78
N GLN A 97 -15.12 -25.04 23.91
CA GLN A 97 -15.73 -25.84 24.97
C GLN A 97 -15.74 -27.33 24.64
N ASP A 98 -15.63 -27.70 23.37
CA ASP A 98 -15.54 -29.09 22.93
C ASP A 98 -14.10 -29.63 23.06
N PRO A 99 -13.84 -30.61 23.95
CA PRO A 99 -12.51 -31.21 24.09
C PRO A 99 -12.02 -31.93 22.84
N LYS A 100 -12.94 -32.44 22.00
CA LYS A 100 -12.61 -33.08 20.73
C LYS A 100 -12.05 -32.05 19.74
N ALA A 101 -12.71 -30.90 19.64
CA ALA A 101 -12.27 -29.81 18.80
C ALA A 101 -10.93 -29.23 19.23
N SER A 102 -10.76 -29.00 20.53
CA SER A 102 -9.49 -28.50 21.07
C SER A 102 -8.32 -29.45 20.79
N LYS A 103 -8.50 -30.76 21.03
CA LYS A 103 -7.48 -31.78 20.73
C LYS A 103 -7.19 -31.91 19.24
N ALA A 104 -8.20 -31.78 18.38
CA ALA A 104 -8.01 -31.81 16.93
C ALA A 104 -7.19 -30.61 16.45
N VAL A 105 -7.53 -29.40 16.90
CA VAL A 105 -6.81 -28.17 16.55
C VAL A 105 -5.37 -28.21 17.06
N GLU A 106 -5.15 -28.64 18.31
CA GLU A 106 -3.81 -28.80 18.89
C GLU A 106 -2.97 -29.83 18.11
N GLY A 107 -3.54 -31.01 17.83
CA GLY A 107 -2.86 -32.06 17.09
C GLY A 107 -2.61 -31.76 15.62
N CYS A 108 -3.21 -30.70 15.07
CA CYS A 108 -3.00 -30.22 13.70
C CYS A 108 -2.33 -28.83 13.66
N SER A 109 -1.85 -28.31 14.80
CA SER A 109 -1.31 -26.95 14.92
C SER A 109 -0.11 -26.70 14.00
N ASP A 110 0.77 -27.69 13.82
CA ASP A 110 1.93 -27.64 12.91
C ASP A 110 1.55 -27.42 11.44
N LEU A 111 0.32 -27.80 11.05
CA LEU A 111 -0.18 -27.62 9.70
C LEU A 111 -0.93 -26.31 9.51
N ASN A 112 -1.23 -25.56 10.59
CA ASN A 112 -1.96 -24.30 10.50
C ASN A 112 -1.04 -23.20 9.97
N PRO A 113 -1.20 -22.73 8.72
CA PRO A 113 -0.32 -21.71 8.18
C PRO A 113 -0.57 -20.36 8.86
N VAL A 114 0.51 -19.62 9.10
CA VAL A 114 0.42 -18.19 9.41
C VAL A 114 -0.16 -17.46 8.20
N ILE A 115 -1.04 -16.50 8.43
CA ILE A 115 -1.62 -15.66 7.38
C ILE A 115 -0.55 -14.68 6.89
N PRO A 116 -0.16 -14.72 5.60
CA PRO A 116 0.73 -13.70 5.08
C PRO A 116 0.03 -12.34 4.95
N THR A 117 0.75 -11.23 5.14
CA THR A 117 0.21 -9.86 5.04
C THR A 117 -0.53 -9.60 3.73
N SER A 118 -0.08 -10.21 2.62
CA SER A 118 -0.74 -10.10 1.31
C SER A 118 -2.13 -10.77 1.28
N VAL A 119 -2.28 -11.89 1.98
CA VAL A 119 -3.55 -12.63 2.12
C VAL A 119 -4.49 -11.89 3.06
N GLU A 120 -3.97 -11.36 4.17
CA GLU A 120 -4.78 -10.57 5.11
C GLU A 120 -5.45 -9.39 4.40
N ARG A 121 -4.73 -8.71 3.51
CA ARG A 121 -5.27 -7.64 2.67
C ARG A 121 -6.40 -8.12 1.76
N VAL A 122 -6.28 -9.29 1.15
CA VAL A 122 -7.34 -9.89 0.32
C VAL A 122 -8.58 -10.20 1.17
N GLN A 123 -8.38 -10.71 2.38
CA GLN A 123 -9.48 -11.04 3.30
C GLN A 123 -10.26 -9.78 3.73
N GLN A 124 -9.54 -8.71 4.09
CA GLN A 124 -10.11 -7.40 4.46
C GLN A 124 -10.96 -6.79 3.34
N GLY A 125 -10.70 -7.13 2.08
CA GLY A 125 -11.49 -6.69 0.93
C GLY A 125 -11.23 -5.23 0.52
N LYS A 126 -11.84 -4.80 -0.58
CA LYS A 126 -11.65 -3.44 -1.09
C LYS A 126 -12.51 -2.44 -0.31
N LEU A 127 -11.88 -1.39 0.19
CA LEU A 127 -12.59 -0.26 0.78
C LEU A 127 -13.39 0.50 -0.29
N SER A 128 -14.53 1.04 0.11
CA SER A 128 -15.29 1.94 -0.75
C SER A 128 -14.52 3.22 -1.01
N LYS A 129 -14.81 3.90 -2.13
CA LYS A 129 -14.21 5.20 -2.45
C LYS A 129 -14.36 6.21 -1.31
N LYS A 130 -15.53 6.21 -0.67
CA LYS A 130 -15.83 7.08 0.47
C LYS A 130 -14.92 6.78 1.67
N GLU A 131 -14.69 5.52 1.99
CA GLU A 131 -13.79 5.13 3.08
C GLU A 131 -12.34 5.51 2.78
N ILE A 132 -11.88 5.28 1.54
CA ILE A 132 -10.54 5.68 1.09
C ILE A 132 -10.36 7.20 1.23
N GLU A 133 -11.35 7.99 0.79
CA GLU A 133 -11.32 9.45 0.93
C GLU A 133 -11.33 9.89 2.40
N THR A 134 -12.13 9.25 3.25
CA THR A 134 -12.15 9.53 4.70
C THR A 134 -10.78 9.28 5.32
N LYS A 135 -10.13 8.16 5.00
CA LYS A 135 -8.78 7.86 5.49
C LYS A 135 -7.75 8.88 5.01
N LYS A 136 -7.82 9.31 3.74
CA LYS A 136 -6.96 10.37 3.21
C LYS A 136 -7.16 11.71 3.96
N LYS A 137 -8.41 12.07 4.26
CA LYS A 137 -8.72 13.27 5.05
C LYS A 137 -8.17 13.17 6.47
N TYR A 138 -8.26 11.99 7.08
CA TYR A 138 -7.70 11.74 8.41
C TYR A 138 -6.18 11.88 8.40
N ALA A 139 -5.49 11.28 7.43
CA ALA A 139 -4.04 11.38 7.30
C ALA A 139 -3.57 12.82 7.17
N LYS A 140 -4.19 13.58 6.27
CA LYS A 140 -3.90 15.00 6.10
C LYS A 140 -4.12 15.80 7.37
N CYS A 141 -5.22 15.56 8.09
CA CYS A 141 -5.47 16.21 9.37
C CYS A 141 -4.39 15.88 10.40
N MET A 142 -3.98 14.61 10.51
CA MET A 142 -2.92 14.19 11.42
C MET A 142 -1.60 14.90 11.14
N GLN A 143 -1.20 14.94 9.87
CA GLN A 143 -0.01 15.64 9.38
C GLN A 143 -0.03 17.13 9.73
N GLU A 144 -1.15 17.82 9.49
CA GLU A 144 -1.31 19.25 9.76
C GLU A 144 -1.42 19.59 11.25
N LYS A 145 -1.89 18.66 12.10
CA LYS A 145 -2.20 18.91 13.52
C LYS A 145 -1.14 18.41 14.51
N GLY A 146 -0.02 17.88 14.01
CA GLY A 146 1.15 17.59 14.85
C GLY A 146 1.78 16.22 14.67
N ALA A 147 1.34 15.42 13.69
CA ALA A 147 1.98 14.16 13.29
C ALA A 147 2.47 14.25 11.84
N PRO A 148 3.45 15.12 11.52
CA PRO A 148 3.88 15.36 10.13
C PRO A 148 4.43 14.12 9.43
N ASP A 149 4.85 13.11 10.17
CA ASP A 149 5.33 11.81 9.71
C ASP A 149 4.24 10.73 9.64
N PHE A 150 2.97 11.08 9.95
CA PHE A 150 1.86 10.15 9.85
C PHE A 150 1.67 9.70 8.39
N PRO A 151 1.60 8.38 8.11
CA PRO A 151 1.59 7.89 6.74
C PRO A 151 0.25 8.12 6.04
N ASP A 152 0.32 8.35 4.73
CA ASP A 152 -0.85 8.30 3.86
C ASP A 152 -1.30 6.85 3.63
N PRO A 153 -2.61 6.62 3.43
CA PRO A 153 -3.07 5.31 2.98
C PRO A 153 -2.64 5.06 1.53
N ASP A 154 -2.48 3.80 1.16
CA ASP A 154 -2.22 3.41 -0.23
C ASP A 154 -3.45 3.57 -1.15
N SER A 155 -3.32 3.14 -2.40
CA SER A 155 -4.38 3.26 -3.42
C SER A 155 -5.66 2.52 -3.06
N ASP A 156 -5.54 1.43 -2.29
CA ASP A 156 -6.67 0.64 -1.81
C ASP A 156 -7.21 1.15 -0.47
N GLY A 157 -6.60 2.20 0.09
CA GLY A 157 -6.99 2.81 1.36
C GLY A 157 -6.43 2.08 2.59
N PHE A 158 -5.45 1.20 2.43
CA PHE A 158 -4.79 0.55 3.56
C PHE A 158 -3.64 1.41 4.07
N TRP A 159 -3.43 1.41 5.38
CA TRP A 159 -2.28 2.09 5.98
C TRP A 159 -1.00 1.37 5.58
N GLN A 160 0.03 2.14 5.28
CA GLN A 160 1.34 1.58 4.97
C GLN A 160 2.05 1.18 6.26
N GLU A 161 2.73 0.03 6.24
CA GLU A 161 3.61 -0.41 7.33
C GLU A 161 4.92 0.37 7.25
N VAL A 162 4.89 1.62 7.72
CA VAL A 162 6.06 2.48 7.84
C VAL A 162 6.19 2.97 9.28
N THR A 163 7.44 3.17 9.70
CA THR A 163 7.73 3.71 11.03
C THR A 163 7.34 5.19 11.09
N TRP A 164 6.51 5.56 12.07
CA TRP A 164 6.15 6.95 12.39
C TRP A 164 6.02 7.12 13.91
N ASP A 165 6.24 8.33 14.43
CA ASP A 165 6.23 8.66 15.85
C ASP A 165 4.81 8.88 16.40
N SER A 166 4.10 7.76 16.51
CA SER A 166 2.78 7.68 17.15
C SER A 166 2.78 8.06 18.64
N ALA A 167 3.93 8.03 19.31
CA ALA A 167 4.03 8.30 20.74
C ALA A 167 4.22 9.80 21.05
N SER A 168 4.59 10.61 20.05
CA SER A 168 4.82 12.04 20.19
C SER A 168 3.61 12.76 20.79
N ALA A 169 3.89 13.84 21.52
CA ALA A 169 2.85 14.73 22.03
C ALA A 169 2.03 15.35 20.87
N GLY A 170 2.67 15.57 19.72
CA GLY A 170 2.02 16.04 18.50
C GLY A 170 1.02 15.03 17.95
N ALA A 171 1.42 13.76 17.80
CA ALA A 171 0.54 12.68 17.37
C ALA A 171 -0.68 12.48 18.26
N LYS A 172 -0.49 12.51 19.57
CA LYS A 172 -1.60 12.40 20.54
C LYS A 172 -2.59 13.56 20.42
N ARG A 173 -2.11 14.79 20.23
CA ARG A 173 -2.99 15.96 20.01
C ARG A 173 -3.71 15.87 18.67
N ALA A 174 -3.00 15.49 17.62
CA ALA A 174 -3.56 15.32 16.29
C ALA A 174 -4.66 14.26 16.28
N ALA A 175 -4.43 13.10 16.91
CA ALA A 175 -5.41 12.02 17.01
C ALA A 175 -6.70 12.47 17.70
N ARG A 176 -6.60 13.25 18.80
CA ARG A 176 -7.76 13.83 19.49
C ARG A 176 -8.53 14.82 18.61
N ALA A 177 -7.82 15.65 17.85
CA ALA A 177 -8.44 16.66 16.99
C ALA A 177 -9.08 16.06 15.74
N CYS A 178 -8.49 15.00 15.19
CA CYS A 178 -8.87 14.41 13.90
C CYS A 178 -9.75 13.16 14.02
N GLY A 179 -9.92 12.59 15.23
CA GLY A 179 -10.63 11.33 15.46
C GLY A 179 -12.06 11.29 14.91
N SER A 180 -12.77 12.43 14.92
CA SER A 180 -14.13 12.53 14.41
C SER A 180 -14.24 12.21 12.90
N ILE A 181 -13.16 12.41 12.13
CA ILE A 181 -13.12 12.07 10.69
C ILE A 181 -13.33 10.57 10.48
N ILE A 182 -12.78 9.74 11.36
CA ILE A 182 -12.89 8.27 11.30
C ILE A 182 -13.97 7.73 12.26
N GLY A 183 -14.84 8.60 12.79
CA GLY A 183 -15.92 8.21 13.70
C GLY A 183 -15.47 7.90 15.13
N VAL A 184 -14.22 8.23 15.50
CA VAL A 184 -13.77 8.15 16.89
C VAL A 184 -14.29 9.38 17.64
N PRO A 185 -15.14 9.20 18.66
CA PRO A 185 -15.62 10.32 19.46
C PRO A 185 -14.46 11.01 20.19
N PRO A 186 -14.51 12.33 20.41
CA PRO A 186 -13.52 13.01 21.24
C PRO A 186 -13.52 12.39 22.66
N GLU A 187 -12.35 12.21 23.25
CA GLU A 187 -12.23 11.64 24.60
C GLU A 187 -13.16 12.37 25.58
N GLY A 188 -14.02 11.60 26.27
CA GLY A 188 -15.02 12.13 27.21
C GLY A 188 -16.49 11.97 26.78
N THR A 189 -16.78 11.49 25.57
CA THR A 189 -18.17 11.22 25.13
C THR A 189 -18.52 9.73 24.99
N VAL A 190 -17.68 8.83 25.51
CA VAL A 190 -18.05 7.42 25.70
C VAL A 190 -19.03 7.35 26.87
N THR A 191 -20.33 7.39 26.56
CA THR A 191 -21.37 6.98 27.51
C THR A 191 -21.13 5.49 27.82
N PRO A 192 -20.95 5.09 29.08
CA PRO A 192 -20.97 3.68 29.43
C PRO A 192 -22.34 3.12 29.03
N GLN A 193 -22.36 2.12 28.16
CA GLN A 193 -23.57 1.33 27.92
C GLN A 193 -23.80 0.50 29.19
N GLY A 194 -24.72 0.98 30.02
CA GLY A 194 -25.26 0.24 31.17
C GLY A 194 -26.23 -0.83 30.73
#